data_AF-A0A5E4IRG2-F1
#
_entry.id   AF-A0A5E4IRG2-F1
#
_cell.length_a   1.000
_cell.length_b   1.000
_cell.length_c   1.000
_cell.angle_alpha   90.00
_cell.angle_beta   90.00
_cell.angle_gamma   90.00
#
_symmetry.space_group_name_H-M   'P 1'
#
loop_
_entity.id
_entity.type
_entity.pdbx_description
1 polymer ?
#
loop_
_entity_poly.entity_id
_entity_poly.type
_entity_poly.pdbx_seq_one_letter_code
_entity_poly.pdbx_strand_id
1 'polypeptide(L)'
;MARFGVTGERSEMSPVTIEAVKRIKKVCKLPVYVGFGISTPEHVKLLKKAGADGAIIGSAIIKLLDEKDGIKRVADFTKELKLASE
;
A
#
# COMPACT_ATOMS: atom_id res chain seq x y z
N MET A 1 3.84 11.43 -22.77
CA MET A 1 3.60 10.09 -22.21
C MET A 1 3.91 10.10 -20.73
N ALA A 2 2.90 10.30 -19.88
CA ALA A 2 2.92 10.01 -18.44
C ALA A 2 1.51 10.28 -17.89
N ARG A 3 0.71 9.23 -17.59
CA ARG A 3 -0.45 9.31 -16.67
C ARG A 3 -0.78 7.94 -16.04
N PHE A 4 0.24 7.26 -15.50
CA PHE A 4 0.07 6.32 -14.38
C PHE A 4 0.69 6.97 -13.15
N GLY A 5 0.10 8.09 -12.71
CA GLY A 5 0.75 8.96 -11.74
C GLY A 5 -0.15 10.09 -11.29
N VAL A 6 -1.02 9.79 -10.35
CA VAL A 6 -1.36 10.72 -9.27
C VAL A 6 -1.28 9.91 -7.99
N THR A 7 -0.61 10.43 -6.98
CA THR A 7 -0.49 9.90 -5.60
C THR A 7 -1.82 10.02 -4.83
N GLY A 8 -2.93 9.74 -5.51
CA GLY A 8 -4.27 9.76 -4.94
C GLY A 8 -4.67 8.39 -4.45
N GLU A 9 -5.30 8.35 -3.27
CA GLU A 9 -6.01 7.18 -2.77
C GLU A 9 -6.91 6.62 -3.88
N ARG A 10 -6.68 5.36 -4.28
CA ARG A 10 -7.62 4.65 -5.14
C ARG A 10 -8.26 3.56 -4.29
N SER A 11 -9.58 3.55 -4.26
CA SER A 11 -10.36 2.57 -3.50
C SER A 11 -10.18 1.14 -4.01
N GLU A 12 -9.68 0.95 -5.23
CA GLU A 12 -9.46 -0.36 -5.84
C GLU A 12 -7.99 -0.57 -6.22
N MET A 13 -7.41 -1.63 -5.64
CA MET A 13 -6.13 -2.15 -6.10
C MET A 13 -6.27 -2.69 -7.51
N SER A 14 -5.67 -2.01 -8.48
CA SER A 14 -5.72 -2.48 -9.87
C SER A 14 -5.07 -3.86 -9.99
N PRO A 15 -5.70 -4.84 -10.67
CA PRO A 15 -5.12 -6.17 -10.89
C PRO A 15 -3.76 -6.09 -11.62
N VAL A 16 -3.52 -5.02 -12.36
CA VAL A 16 -2.25 -4.68 -13.00
C VAL A 16 -1.11 -4.57 -11.99
N THR A 17 -1.36 -4.03 -10.79
CA THR A 17 -0.34 -3.89 -9.75
C THR A 17 0.09 -5.26 -9.22
N ILE A 18 -0.86 -6.18 -8.99
CA ILE A 18 -0.58 -7.54 -8.52
C ILE A 18 0.24 -8.31 -9.57
N GLU A 19 -0.14 -8.18 -10.84
CA GLU A 19 0.60 -8.83 -11.94
C GLU A 19 2.01 -8.26 -12.10
N ALA A 20 2.16 -6.93 -11.98
CA ALA A 20 3.45 -6.27 -11.99
C ALA A 20 4.36 -6.76 -10.85
N VAL A 21 3.84 -6.86 -9.64
CA VAL A 21 4.58 -7.41 -8.48
C VAL A 21 5.05 -8.83 -8.76
N LYS A 22 4.16 -9.72 -9.23
CA LYS A 22 4.51 -11.11 -9.57
C LYS A 22 5.60 -11.17 -10.65
N ARG A 23 5.51 -10.31 -11.67
CA ARG A 23 6.48 -10.27 -12.77
C ARG A 23 7.84 -9.76 -12.30
N ILE A 24 7.86 -8.70 -11.48
CA ILE A 24 9.08 -8.13 -10.90
C ILE A 24 9.72 -9.15 -9.94
N LYS A 25 8.94 -9.81 -9.09
CA LYS A 25 9.46 -10.80 -8.14
C LYS A 25 10.08 -12.03 -8.81
N LYS A 26 9.64 -12.38 -10.03
CA LYS A 26 10.26 -13.46 -10.82
C LYS A 26 11.66 -13.12 -11.33
N VAL A 27 11.98 -11.85 -11.54
CA VAL A 27 13.25 -11.41 -12.12
C VAL A 27 14.15 -10.70 -11.10
N CYS A 28 13.57 -10.17 -10.03
CA CYS A 28 14.25 -9.39 -9.01
C CYS A 28 14.39 -10.19 -7.71
N LYS A 29 15.63 -10.34 -7.25
CA LYS A 29 15.95 -10.99 -5.97
C LYS A 29 15.93 -10.01 -4.78
N LEU A 30 15.77 -8.72 -5.05
CA LEU A 30 15.65 -7.69 -4.01
C LEU A 30 14.23 -7.67 -3.42
N PRO A 31 14.07 -7.18 -2.19
CA PRO A 31 12.75 -6.99 -1.60
C PRO A 31 11.92 -5.99 -2.42
N VAL A 32 10.68 -6.35 -2.72
CA VAL A 32 9.73 -5.59 -3.54
C VAL A 32 8.71 -4.93 -2.63
N TYR A 33 8.75 -3.60 -2.61
CA TYR A 33 7.79 -2.77 -1.87
C TYR A 33 6.84 -2.07 -2.83
N VAL A 34 5.55 -1.98 -2.46
CA VAL A 34 4.51 -1.36 -3.31
C VAL A 34 3.96 -0.13 -2.63
N GLY A 35 3.90 1.01 -3.32
CA GLY A 35 3.51 2.30 -2.74
C GLY A 35 2.29 2.99 -3.36
N PHE A 36 1.58 2.33 -4.28
CA PHE A 36 0.49 2.95 -5.03
C PHE A 36 -0.89 2.54 -4.52
N GLY A 37 -1.64 3.49 -3.94
CA GLY A 37 -3.08 3.32 -3.64
C GLY A 37 -3.39 2.38 -2.48
N ILE A 38 -2.49 2.27 -1.50
CA ILE A 38 -2.71 1.42 -0.33
C ILE A 38 -3.38 2.26 0.75
N SER A 39 -4.69 2.09 0.89
CA SER A 39 -5.51 2.81 1.87
C SER A 39 -6.25 1.87 2.83
N THR A 40 -6.20 0.56 2.61
CA THR A 40 -6.92 -0.43 3.41
C THR A 40 -6.01 -1.61 3.80
N PRO A 41 -6.30 -2.29 4.93
CA PRO A 41 -5.59 -3.50 5.34
C PRO A 41 -5.75 -4.65 4.33
N GLU A 42 -6.87 -4.71 3.61
CA GLU A 42 -7.10 -5.73 2.57
C GLU A 42 -6.12 -5.62 1.40
N HIS A 43 -5.77 -4.38 1.01
CA HIS A 43 -4.73 -4.14 0.00
C HIS A 43 -3.40 -4.76 0.43
N VAL A 44 -3.02 -4.63 1.70
CA VAL A 44 -1.78 -5.22 2.24
C VAL A 44 -1.83 -6.75 2.15
N LYS A 45 -2.95 -7.38 2.50
CA LYS A 45 -3.13 -8.84 2.38
C LYS A 45 -3.02 -9.32 0.93
N LEU A 46 -3.61 -8.60 -0.01
CA LEU A 46 -3.52 -8.92 -1.44
C LEU A 46 -2.08 -8.81 -1.98
N LEU A 47 -1.35 -7.78 -1.57
CA LEU A 47 0.06 -7.59 -1.95
C LEU A 47 0.96 -8.68 -1.38
N LYS A 48 0.75 -9.05 -0.11
CA LYS A 48 1.47 -10.16 0.52
C LYS A 48 1.20 -11.48 -0.22
N LYS A 49 -0.07 -11.76 -0.58
CA LYS A 49 -0.44 -12.90 -1.43
C LYS A 49 0.19 -12.84 -2.84
N ALA A 50 0.45 -11.65 -3.37
CA ALA A 50 1.12 -11.45 -4.65
C ALA A 50 2.64 -11.67 -4.59
N GLY A 51 3.22 -11.75 -3.38
CA GLY A 51 4.66 -11.92 -3.17
C GLY A 51 5.42 -10.60 -2.99
N ALA A 52 4.74 -9.51 -2.64
CA ALA A 52 5.40 -8.29 -2.17
C ALA A 52 5.96 -8.49 -0.76
N ASP A 53 7.12 -7.92 -0.49
CA ASP A 53 7.78 -7.95 0.83
C ASP A 53 7.25 -6.84 1.75
N GLY A 54 6.59 -5.81 1.18
CA GLY A 54 5.97 -4.77 1.98
C GLY A 54 5.14 -3.76 1.18
N ALA A 55 4.48 -2.89 1.94
CA ALA A 55 3.63 -1.82 1.47
C ALA A 55 4.16 -0.46 1.97
N ILE A 56 4.13 0.56 1.11
CA ILE A 56 4.49 1.93 1.44
C ILE A 56 3.21 2.76 1.41
N ILE A 57 2.92 3.43 2.52
CA ILE A 57 1.65 4.14 2.72
C ILE A 57 1.98 5.58 3.11
N GLY A 58 1.92 6.48 2.14
CA GLY A 58 2.21 7.91 2.35
C GLY A 58 0.95 8.75 2.43
N SER A 59 0.18 8.78 1.33
CA SER A 59 -0.98 9.69 1.18
C SER A 59 -2.06 9.46 2.25
N ALA A 60 -2.31 8.21 2.64
CA ALA A 60 -3.30 7.90 3.68
C ALA A 60 -2.85 8.42 5.07
N ILE A 61 -1.56 8.34 5.40
CA ILE A 61 -1.03 8.86 6.68
C ILE A 61 -1.16 10.38 6.73
N ILE A 62 -0.79 11.07 5.66
CA ILE A 62 -0.88 12.54 5.59
C ILE A 62 -2.35 12.98 5.71
N LYS A 63 -3.26 12.29 5.05
CA LYS A 63 -4.71 12.57 5.14
C LYS A 63 -5.26 12.38 6.55
N LEU A 64 -4.87 11.30 7.23
CA LEU A 64 -5.26 11.06 8.62
C LEU A 64 -4.66 12.09 9.58
N LEU A 65 -3.45 12.57 9.30
CA LEU A 65 -2.78 13.58 10.12
C LEU A 65 -3.48 14.95 10.05
N ASP A 66 -4.12 15.26 8.92
CA ASP A 66 -4.88 16.50 8.72
C ASP A 66 -6.22 16.52 9.48
N GLU A 67 -6.71 15.36 9.94
CA GLU A 67 -7.95 15.26 10.71
C GLU A 67 -7.76 15.54 12.22
N LYS A 68 -8.89 15.79 12.92
CA LYS A 68 -8.90 15.87 14.40
C LYS A 68 -8.39 14.57 15.01
N ASP A 69 -7.53 14.70 16.02
CA ASP A 69 -6.82 13.57 16.64
C ASP A 69 -5.94 12.77 15.65
N GLY A 70 -5.42 13.41 14.61
CA GLY A 70 -4.68 12.76 13.54
C GLY A 70 -3.52 11.87 13.99
N ILE A 71 -2.78 12.25 15.04
CA ILE A 71 -1.72 11.42 15.64
C ILE A 71 -2.27 10.11 16.20
N LYS A 72 -3.40 10.16 16.92
CA LYS A 72 -4.07 8.96 17.45
C LYS A 72 -4.59 8.07 16.32
N ARG A 73 -5.17 8.67 15.28
CA ARG A 73 -5.67 7.93 14.11
C ARG A 73 -4.56 7.27 13.32
N VAL A 74 -3.43 7.95 13.14
CA VAL A 74 -2.24 7.36 12.50
C VAL A 74 -1.72 6.18 13.32
N ALA A 75 -1.71 6.29 14.66
CA ALA A 75 -1.30 5.18 15.53
C ALA A 75 -2.24 3.97 15.41
N ASP A 76 -3.56 4.20 15.40
CA ASP A 76 -4.56 3.14 15.24
C ASP A 76 -4.47 2.48 13.86
N PHE A 77 -4.40 3.29 12.80
CA PHE A 77 -4.26 2.84 11.41
C PHE A 77 -2.97 2.03 11.20
N THR A 78 -1.84 2.46 11.78
CA THR A 78 -0.58 1.70 11.72
C THR A 78 -0.71 0.34 12.40
N LYS A 79 -1.48 0.26 13.49
CA LYS A 79 -1.75 -0.98 14.22
C LYS A 79 -2.61 -1.94 13.38
N GLU A 80 -3.65 -1.42 12.74
CA GLU A 80 -4.49 -2.20 11.80
C GLU A 80 -3.70 -2.73 10.61
N LEU A 81 -2.84 -1.90 10.03
CA LEU A 81 -1.97 -2.29 8.92
C LEU A 81 -0.96 -3.36 9.33
N LYS A 82 -0.40 -3.26 10.54
CA LYS A 82 0.51 -4.26 11.07
C LYS A 82 -0.20 -5.61 11.26
N LEU A 83 -1.41 -5.60 11.83
CA LEU A 83 -2.25 -6.80 11.94
C LEU A 83 -2.60 -7.42 10.59
N ALA A 84 -2.72 -6.61 9.54
CA ALA A 84 -2.97 -7.09 8.18
C ALA A 84 -1.72 -7.59 7.46
N SER A 85 -0.54 -7.18 7.92
CA SER A 85 0.76 -7.56 7.37
C SER A 85 1.36 -8.79 8.04
N GLU A 86 0.92 -9.17 9.24
CA GLU A 86 1.31 -10.38 9.98
C GLU A 86 0.57 -11.62 9.46
#